data_AF-A0A953GQI2-F1
#
_entry.id   AF-A0A953GQI2-F1
#
_cell.length_a   1.000
_cell.length_b   1.000
_cell.length_c   1.000
_cell.angle_alpha   90.00
_cell.angle_beta   90.00
_cell.angle_gamma   90.00
#
_symmetry.space_group_name_H-M   'P 1'
#
loop_
_entity.id
_entity.type
_entity.pdbx_description
1 polymer ?
#
loop_
_entity_poly.entity_id
_entity_poly.type
_entity_poly.pdbx_seq_one_letter_code
_entity_poly.pdbx_strand_id
1 'polypeptide(L)'
;MKQQLRWFAAVCMLALGVVACGEDDASTKPTTPDSQAISDTLKGNIKGTMKAGKTYYLTADATVLKGDTLKIEPGVKLIDLSNHALIIKGALLAHGSKDSMIYMGPDASRQTTGSWAGILCDSPSVVSLQWCRLDYAGGIRPDGRPRPAIYYFSNAANTSEFYLEDCIIYKPKDDGFMLYGGKGHILRNQFLWNGEVEGSGPNFKAGFKGKIAYNYIWSCTDQCIRVETGSTVLFPQTDVEIYNNTIINSGHKNSSRPGAGVKIDLFSRAKVYNNIMVNTRLGLNITKKADTANCMYGNNLFYTTVDSLQQYFYPADGYGKPQSTDLIQVDPLFVKFNPDMNALTDDNDVHLQAGSPTLGKGNAAYDPDLGCFTAKRDK
;
A
#
# COMPACT_ATOMS: atom_id res chain seq x y z
N MET A 1 -69.37 -41.06 6.64
CA MET A 1 -69.60 -39.71 6.06
C MET A 1 -69.35 -38.69 7.15
N LYS A 2 -68.54 -37.66 6.87
CA LYS A 2 -68.18 -36.48 7.68
C LYS A 2 -67.03 -36.61 8.70
N GLN A 3 -66.03 -35.75 8.44
CA GLN A 3 -64.87 -35.33 9.22
C GLN A 3 -65.25 -34.82 10.63
N GLN A 4 -64.29 -34.81 11.57
CA GLN A 4 -63.90 -33.74 12.54
C GLN A 4 -62.59 -34.20 13.24
N LEU A 5 -61.39 -33.71 12.89
CA LEU A 5 -60.67 -32.48 13.30
C LEU A 5 -60.09 -32.46 14.75
N ARG A 6 -58.77 -32.73 14.82
CA ARG A 6 -57.68 -32.17 15.67
C ARG A 6 -57.83 -32.27 17.22
N TRP A 7 -56.81 -32.49 18.05
CA TRP A 7 -55.43 -31.97 18.10
C TRP A 7 -54.50 -32.92 18.88
N PHE A 8 -53.25 -33.09 18.42
CA PHE A 8 -52.15 -33.70 19.19
C PHE A 8 -51.40 -32.60 19.94
N ALA A 9 -51.21 -32.78 21.25
CA ALA A 9 -50.25 -32.02 22.04
C ALA A 9 -48.86 -32.62 21.83
N ALA A 10 -47.90 -31.81 21.40
CA ALA A 10 -46.48 -32.13 21.45
C ALA A 10 -45.71 -30.89 21.88
N VAL A 11 -44.99 -31.06 22.99
CA VAL A 11 -44.19 -30.07 23.71
C VAL A 11 -42.98 -29.69 22.87
N CYS A 12 -42.84 -28.40 22.53
CA CYS A 12 -41.59 -27.83 22.01
C CYS A 12 -40.84 -27.18 23.18
N MET A 13 -39.72 -27.79 23.60
CA MET A 13 -38.73 -27.14 24.45
C MET A 13 -38.09 -25.98 23.67
N LEU A 14 -38.26 -24.76 24.18
CA LEU A 14 -37.53 -23.58 23.74
C LEU A 14 -36.13 -23.59 24.38
N ALA A 15 -35.10 -23.92 23.61
CA ALA A 15 -33.73 -23.57 23.95
C ALA A 15 -33.42 -22.22 23.31
N LEU A 16 -33.27 -21.19 24.15
CA LEU A 16 -32.81 -19.86 23.77
C LEU A 16 -31.38 -19.96 23.24
N GLY A 17 -31.21 -19.77 21.93
CA GLY A 17 -29.91 -19.55 21.32
C GLY A 17 -29.45 -18.12 21.58
N VAL A 18 -28.29 -17.97 22.25
CA VAL A 18 -27.53 -16.72 22.24
C VAL A 18 -26.74 -16.71 20.93
N VAL A 19 -27.23 -15.98 19.94
CA VAL A 19 -26.44 -15.65 18.74
C VAL A 19 -25.49 -14.53 19.13
N ALA A 20 -24.21 -14.87 19.29
CA ALA A 20 -23.14 -13.89 19.25
C ALA A 20 -22.92 -13.49 17.79
N CYS A 21 -23.48 -12.35 17.36
CA CYS A 21 -23.08 -11.69 16.13
C CYS A 21 -21.73 -11.01 16.38
N GLY A 22 -20.64 -11.70 16.06
CA GLY A 22 -19.40 -11.06 15.67
C GLY A 22 -19.44 -10.86 14.16
N GLU A 23 -19.56 -9.62 13.70
CA GLU A 23 -19.24 -9.28 12.31
C GLU A 23 -17.71 -9.29 12.19
N ASP A 24 -17.14 -10.46 11.92
CA ASP A 24 -15.80 -10.54 11.38
C ASP A 24 -15.88 -10.14 9.90
N ASP A 25 -15.33 -8.98 9.56
CA ASP A 25 -14.98 -8.60 8.19
C ASP A 25 -13.85 -9.53 7.69
N ALA A 26 -14.20 -10.79 7.46
CA ALA A 26 -13.34 -11.76 6.83
C ALA A 26 -13.23 -11.40 5.34
N SER A 27 -12.15 -10.70 4.98
CA SER A 27 -11.62 -10.67 3.62
C SER A 27 -11.61 -12.11 3.09
N THR A 28 -12.48 -12.41 2.13
CA THR A 28 -12.58 -13.73 1.50
C THR A 28 -11.30 -13.97 0.71
N LYS A 29 -10.28 -14.53 1.37
CA LYS A 29 -9.01 -14.93 0.74
C LYS A 29 -9.33 -15.92 -0.40
N PRO A 30 -8.87 -15.68 -1.64
CA PRO A 30 -9.09 -16.62 -2.73
C PRO A 30 -8.33 -17.93 -2.46
N THR A 31 -9.02 -18.99 -2.04
CA THR A 31 -8.44 -20.34 -1.97
C THR A 31 -8.60 -21.04 -3.31
N THR A 32 -7.48 -21.20 -4.03
CA THR A 32 -7.36 -22.04 -5.23
C THR A 32 -6.76 -23.41 -4.90
N PRO A 33 -6.96 -24.46 -5.72
CA PRO A 33 -6.42 -25.81 -5.49
C PRO A 33 -4.89 -25.82 -5.28
N ASP A 34 -4.37 -26.82 -4.58
CA ASP A 34 -2.93 -27.00 -4.38
C ASP A 34 -2.21 -27.14 -5.72
N SER A 35 -1.25 -26.26 -5.97
CA SER A 35 -0.44 -26.29 -7.19
C SER A 35 0.87 -27.04 -6.94
N GLN A 36 1.38 -27.71 -7.98
CA GLN A 36 2.59 -28.52 -7.89
C GLN A 36 3.81 -27.66 -7.46
N ALA A 37 4.72 -28.26 -6.69
CA ALA A 37 5.97 -27.61 -6.34
C ALA A 37 6.79 -27.29 -7.61
N ILE A 38 7.53 -26.18 -7.58
CA ILE A 38 8.33 -25.72 -8.73
C ILE A 38 9.83 -25.86 -8.50
N SER A 39 10.59 -25.78 -9.61
CA SER A 39 12.06 -25.68 -9.62
C SER A 39 12.54 -24.52 -8.73
N ASP A 40 13.64 -24.74 -8.00
CA ASP A 40 14.31 -23.67 -7.23
C ASP A 40 14.96 -22.63 -8.14
N THR A 41 15.34 -23.01 -9.35
CA THR A 41 15.90 -22.12 -10.37
C THR A 41 14.80 -21.70 -11.33
N LEU A 42 14.56 -20.39 -11.43
CA LEU A 42 13.44 -19.79 -12.14
C LEU A 42 13.93 -19.08 -13.40
N LYS A 43 13.22 -19.36 -14.51
CA LYS A 43 13.39 -18.75 -15.83
C LYS A 43 12.21 -19.11 -16.72
N GLY A 44 11.89 -18.26 -17.70
CA GLY A 44 10.84 -18.54 -18.68
C GLY A 44 9.47 -18.71 -18.02
N ASN A 45 8.61 -19.56 -18.55
CA ASN A 45 7.26 -19.72 -18.03
C ASN A 45 7.25 -20.57 -16.75
N ILE A 46 6.64 -20.05 -15.67
CA ILE A 46 6.53 -20.72 -14.37
C ILE A 46 5.09 -20.70 -13.85
N LYS A 47 4.73 -21.73 -13.10
CA LYS A 47 3.46 -21.84 -12.37
C LYS A 47 3.60 -22.90 -11.29
N GLY A 48 2.82 -22.81 -10.23
CA GLY A 48 2.90 -23.75 -9.12
C GLY A 48 3.15 -23.07 -7.78
N THR A 49 3.70 -23.83 -6.84
CA THR A 49 3.95 -23.36 -5.47
C THR A 49 5.44 -23.32 -5.16
N MET A 50 5.93 -22.17 -4.71
CA MET A 50 7.17 -22.05 -3.95
C MET A 50 6.91 -22.46 -2.51
N LYS A 51 7.61 -23.49 -2.03
CA LYS A 51 7.33 -24.14 -0.74
C LYS A 51 7.98 -23.41 0.43
N ALA A 52 7.29 -23.41 1.57
CA ALA A 52 7.64 -22.66 2.77
C ALA A 52 9.11 -22.83 3.17
N GLY A 53 9.74 -21.73 3.61
CA GLY A 53 11.12 -21.71 4.11
C GLY A 53 12.23 -21.98 3.08
N LYS A 54 11.90 -22.22 1.80
CA LYS A 54 12.89 -22.49 0.75
C LYS A 54 13.39 -21.23 0.06
N THR A 55 14.58 -21.35 -0.53
CA THR A 55 15.16 -20.33 -1.41
C THR A 55 14.93 -20.70 -2.87
N TYR A 56 14.53 -19.72 -3.66
CA TYR A 56 14.38 -19.79 -5.11
C TYR A 56 15.22 -18.69 -5.77
N TYR A 57 15.72 -18.93 -6.97
CA TYR A 57 16.67 -18.07 -7.66
C TYR A 57 16.13 -17.65 -9.03
N LEU A 58 15.98 -16.34 -9.27
CA LEU A 58 15.74 -15.79 -10.60
C LEU A 58 17.09 -15.70 -11.35
N THR A 59 17.22 -16.53 -12.38
CA THR A 59 18.41 -16.60 -13.25
C THR A 59 18.17 -16.01 -14.65
N ALA A 60 16.90 -15.72 -14.94
CA ALA A 60 16.39 -15.00 -16.09
C ALA A 60 15.00 -14.46 -15.71
N ASP A 61 14.40 -13.66 -16.57
CA ASP A 61 13.01 -13.27 -16.39
C ASP A 61 12.13 -14.53 -16.30
N ALA A 62 11.23 -14.54 -15.32
CA ALA A 62 10.29 -15.63 -15.09
C ALA A 62 8.86 -15.12 -15.19
N THR A 63 8.01 -15.80 -15.96
CA THR A 63 6.66 -15.34 -16.31
C THR A 63 5.60 -16.31 -15.83
N VAL A 64 4.64 -15.82 -15.07
CA VAL A 64 3.38 -16.51 -14.78
C VAL A 64 2.40 -16.15 -15.89
N LEU A 65 2.06 -17.11 -16.75
CA LEU A 65 1.18 -16.88 -17.90
C LEU A 65 -0.28 -16.63 -17.49
N LYS A 66 -1.04 -16.04 -18.40
CA LYS A 66 -2.49 -15.85 -18.22
C LYS A 66 -3.18 -17.21 -17.97
N GLY A 67 -4.00 -17.28 -16.93
CA GLY A 67 -4.68 -18.50 -16.50
C GLY A 67 -3.85 -19.38 -15.55
N ASP A 68 -2.54 -19.16 -15.46
CA ASP A 68 -1.69 -19.83 -14.48
C ASP A 68 -1.63 -19.05 -13.16
N THR A 69 -1.19 -19.72 -12.10
CA THR A 69 -1.02 -19.16 -10.76
C THR A 69 0.35 -19.52 -10.22
N LEU A 70 1.00 -18.55 -9.57
CA LEU A 70 2.15 -18.76 -8.71
C LEU A 70 1.75 -18.48 -7.26
N LYS A 71 1.91 -19.49 -6.41
CA LYS A 71 1.77 -19.37 -4.96
C LYS A 71 3.15 -19.32 -4.31
N ILE A 72 3.32 -18.44 -3.32
CA ILE A 72 4.55 -18.35 -2.53
C ILE A 72 4.15 -18.49 -1.06
N GLU A 73 4.61 -19.58 -0.44
CA GLU A 73 4.32 -19.92 0.96
C GLU A 73 5.24 -19.15 1.94
N PRO A 74 4.91 -19.12 3.24
CA PRO A 74 5.66 -18.36 4.25
C PRO A 74 7.15 -18.70 4.32
N GLY A 75 7.97 -17.68 4.59
CA GLY A 75 9.42 -17.80 4.76
C GLY A 75 10.22 -18.08 3.48
N VAL A 76 9.58 -18.08 2.31
CA VAL A 76 10.31 -18.21 1.03
C VAL A 76 11.25 -17.03 0.84
N LYS A 77 12.45 -17.32 0.29
CA LYS A 77 13.38 -16.31 -0.22
C LYS A 77 13.45 -16.40 -1.74
N LEU A 78 12.98 -15.38 -2.44
CA LEU A 78 13.14 -15.22 -3.88
C LEU A 78 14.34 -14.30 -4.15
N ILE A 79 15.43 -14.87 -4.64
CA ILE A 79 16.70 -14.18 -4.83
C ILE A 79 16.94 -13.95 -6.31
N ASP A 80 16.99 -12.69 -6.72
CA ASP A 80 17.45 -12.32 -8.05
C ASP A 80 18.98 -12.34 -8.12
N LEU A 81 19.54 -12.89 -9.21
CA LEU A 81 20.99 -12.99 -9.43
C LEU A 81 21.56 -11.93 -10.37
N SER A 82 20.72 -11.16 -11.06
CA SER A 82 21.19 -10.09 -11.95
C SER A 82 20.21 -8.93 -11.99
N ASN A 83 19.42 -8.73 -13.05
CA ASN A 83 18.41 -7.67 -13.13
C ASN A 83 17.14 -8.25 -13.76
N HIS A 84 16.69 -9.39 -13.23
CA HIS A 84 15.56 -10.12 -13.79
C HIS A 84 14.25 -9.68 -13.16
N ALA A 85 13.18 -9.85 -13.94
CA ALA A 85 11.82 -9.57 -13.53
C ALA A 85 11.05 -10.85 -13.18
N LEU A 86 10.24 -10.77 -12.13
CA LEU A 86 9.11 -11.66 -11.95
C LEU A 86 7.90 -11.05 -12.68
N ILE A 87 7.52 -11.65 -13.80
CA ILE A 87 6.48 -11.15 -14.69
C ILE A 87 5.16 -11.89 -14.39
N ILE A 88 4.09 -11.15 -14.08
CA ILE A 88 2.78 -11.69 -13.74
C ILE A 88 1.75 -11.31 -14.80
N LYS A 89 1.33 -12.29 -15.61
CA LYS A 89 0.19 -12.21 -16.53
C LYS A 89 -1.02 -13.03 -16.06
N GLY A 90 -0.79 -13.93 -15.11
CA GLY A 90 -1.82 -14.74 -14.43
C GLY A 90 -2.11 -14.21 -13.03
N ALA A 91 -2.05 -15.11 -12.04
CA ALA A 91 -2.22 -14.78 -10.62
C ALA A 91 -0.91 -14.93 -9.83
N LEU A 92 -0.65 -13.98 -8.92
CA LEU A 92 0.38 -14.10 -7.89
C LEU A 92 -0.29 -14.07 -6.50
N LEU A 93 -0.07 -15.13 -5.72
CA LEU A 93 -0.52 -15.24 -4.33
C LEU A 93 0.71 -15.48 -3.44
N ALA A 94 1.30 -14.40 -2.92
CA ALA A 94 2.47 -14.46 -2.05
C ALA A 94 2.05 -14.12 -0.62
N HIS A 95 1.84 -15.14 0.20
CA HIS A 95 1.27 -14.99 1.54
C HIS A 95 2.23 -15.55 2.58
N GLY A 96 2.99 -14.66 3.20
CA GLY A 96 3.81 -14.96 4.37
C GLY A 96 3.00 -14.93 5.66
N SER A 97 3.73 -14.88 6.78
CA SER A 97 3.15 -14.62 8.10
C SER A 97 4.00 -13.59 8.85
N LYS A 98 3.44 -13.06 9.95
CA LYS A 98 4.15 -12.15 10.87
C LYS A 98 5.51 -12.73 11.32
N ASP A 99 5.54 -14.03 11.59
CA ASP A 99 6.73 -14.73 12.07
C ASP A 99 7.63 -15.26 10.94
N SER A 100 7.15 -15.24 9.69
CA SER A 100 7.83 -15.85 8.54
C SER A 100 7.48 -15.10 7.25
N MET A 101 7.99 -13.88 7.16
CA MET A 101 7.82 -13.05 5.96
C MET A 101 8.48 -13.68 4.74
N ILE A 102 7.88 -13.48 3.58
CA ILE A 102 8.50 -13.80 2.29
C ILE A 102 9.50 -12.69 1.97
N TYR A 103 10.74 -13.04 1.64
CA TYR A 103 11.74 -12.08 1.13
C TYR A 103 11.83 -12.18 -0.39
N MET A 104 11.79 -11.05 -1.08
CA MET A 104 12.14 -10.96 -2.49
C MET A 104 13.13 -9.81 -2.70
N GLY A 105 14.27 -10.10 -3.30
CA GLY A 105 15.32 -9.11 -3.45
C GLY A 105 16.52 -9.66 -4.20
N PRO A 106 17.58 -8.85 -4.34
CA PRO A 106 18.81 -9.30 -4.96
C PRO A 106 19.57 -10.25 -4.01
N ASP A 107 20.55 -10.96 -4.60
CA ASP A 107 21.59 -11.65 -3.86
C ASP A 107 22.27 -10.75 -2.82
N ALA A 108 22.74 -11.34 -1.72
CA ALA A 108 23.35 -10.62 -0.60
C ALA A 108 24.54 -9.74 -1.03
N SER A 109 25.28 -10.12 -2.07
CA SER A 109 26.40 -9.34 -2.62
C SER A 109 25.97 -8.09 -3.40
N ARG A 110 24.67 -7.95 -3.70
CA ARG A 110 24.10 -6.89 -4.56
C ARG A 110 22.97 -6.13 -3.86
N GLN A 111 23.07 -5.91 -2.54
CA GLN A 111 22.07 -5.17 -1.78
C GLN A 111 22.20 -3.64 -1.97
N THR A 112 22.06 -3.20 -3.23
CA THR A 112 22.06 -1.78 -3.61
C THR A 112 20.80 -1.46 -4.38
N THR A 113 20.26 -0.26 -4.16
CA THR A 113 19.03 0.23 -4.79
C THR A 113 19.01 0.03 -6.30
N GLY A 114 17.96 -0.63 -6.81
CA GLY A 114 17.82 -0.97 -8.24
C GLY A 114 18.71 -2.11 -8.71
N SER A 115 19.07 -3.02 -7.81
CA SER A 115 19.83 -4.20 -8.18
C SER A 115 19.02 -5.23 -8.95
N TRP A 116 17.68 -5.20 -8.90
CA TRP A 116 16.86 -6.11 -9.69
C TRP A 116 15.59 -5.46 -10.22
N ALA A 117 14.97 -6.06 -11.24
CA ALA A 117 13.89 -5.40 -11.96
C ALA A 117 12.60 -5.27 -11.14
N GLY A 118 12.39 -6.14 -10.15
CA GLY A 118 11.18 -6.18 -9.33
C GLY A 118 10.08 -7.04 -9.96
N ILE A 119 8.82 -6.70 -9.66
CA ILE A 119 7.63 -7.41 -10.14
C ILE A 119 6.98 -6.61 -11.26
N LEU A 120 6.78 -7.23 -12.42
CA LEU A 120 6.14 -6.60 -13.58
C LEU A 120 4.82 -7.30 -13.87
N CYS A 121 3.70 -6.57 -13.81
CA CYS A 121 2.38 -7.14 -14.02
C CYS A 121 1.78 -6.62 -15.32
N ASP A 122 1.40 -7.54 -16.20
CA ASP A 122 0.79 -7.25 -17.50
C ASP A 122 -0.56 -7.96 -17.57
N SER A 123 -1.62 -7.20 -17.26
CA SER A 123 -3.00 -7.66 -17.22
C SER A 123 -3.23 -8.89 -16.32
N PRO A 124 -2.71 -8.92 -15.07
CA PRO A 124 -2.88 -10.07 -14.18
C PRO A 124 -4.36 -10.24 -13.83
N SER A 125 -4.75 -11.44 -13.38
CA SER A 125 -6.06 -11.60 -12.71
C SER A 125 -6.02 -10.99 -11.32
N VAL A 126 -5.04 -11.39 -10.51
CA VAL A 126 -4.83 -10.93 -9.14
C VAL A 126 -3.35 -10.92 -8.78
N VAL A 127 -2.94 -9.91 -8.04
CA VAL A 127 -1.63 -9.81 -7.38
C VAL A 127 -1.89 -9.55 -5.91
N SER A 128 -1.65 -10.55 -5.06
CA SER A 128 -1.87 -10.47 -3.62
C SER A 128 -0.58 -10.78 -2.88
N LEU A 129 -0.08 -9.78 -2.15
CA LEU A 129 1.12 -9.87 -1.33
C LEU A 129 0.73 -9.59 0.10
N GLN A 130 1.01 -10.53 0.98
CA GLN A 130 0.79 -10.39 2.42
C GLN A 130 2.05 -10.83 3.18
N TRP A 131 2.52 -10.04 4.14
CA TRP A 131 3.75 -10.33 4.89
C TRP A 131 4.96 -10.57 3.97
N CYS A 132 5.09 -9.75 2.93
CA CYS A 132 6.21 -9.79 1.99
C CYS A 132 7.17 -8.63 2.23
N ARG A 133 8.46 -8.86 2.03
CA ARG A 133 9.50 -7.84 2.05
C ARG A 133 10.16 -7.79 0.67
N LEU A 134 10.03 -6.63 0.02
CA LEU A 134 10.57 -6.35 -1.31
C LEU A 134 11.70 -5.34 -1.20
N ASP A 135 12.94 -5.79 -1.40
CA ASP A 135 14.14 -5.00 -1.14
C ASP A 135 14.86 -4.63 -2.45
N TYR A 136 15.31 -3.38 -2.57
CA TYR A 136 16.27 -2.92 -3.59
C TYR A 136 15.84 -3.12 -5.06
N ALA A 137 14.55 -3.18 -5.33
CA ALA A 137 14.02 -3.30 -6.69
C ALA A 137 14.16 -1.98 -7.49
N GLY A 138 13.71 -2.02 -8.74
CA GLY A 138 13.69 -0.86 -9.63
C GLY A 138 14.90 -0.75 -10.57
N GLY A 139 15.52 -1.88 -10.89
CA GLY A 139 16.68 -1.93 -11.77
C GLY A 139 16.42 -1.36 -13.16
N ILE A 140 17.52 -1.03 -13.84
CA ILE A 140 17.50 -0.23 -15.07
C ILE A 140 16.95 -1.02 -16.26
N ARG A 141 16.07 -0.39 -17.04
CA ARG A 141 15.51 -0.90 -18.31
C ARG A 141 16.53 -0.78 -19.45
N PRO A 142 16.34 -1.50 -20.57
CA PRO A 142 17.18 -1.31 -21.76
C PRO A 142 17.20 0.14 -22.30
N ASP A 143 16.15 0.92 -22.04
CA ASP A 143 16.06 2.34 -22.39
C ASP A 143 16.75 3.30 -21.40
N GLY A 144 17.46 2.76 -20.41
CA GLY A 144 18.24 3.51 -19.42
C GLY A 144 17.44 4.05 -18.23
N ARG A 145 16.11 3.88 -18.21
CA ARG A 145 15.27 4.37 -17.11
C ARG A 145 15.13 3.34 -16.00
N PRO A 146 15.04 3.75 -14.73
CA PRO A 146 14.71 2.83 -13.65
C PRO A 146 13.27 2.30 -13.80
N ARG A 147 12.96 1.24 -13.06
CA ARG A 147 11.60 0.69 -12.95
C ARG A 147 11.01 1.01 -11.58
N PRO A 148 9.67 1.09 -11.44
CA PRO A 148 9.03 0.92 -10.15
C PRO A 148 9.37 -0.46 -9.54
N ALA A 149 9.32 -0.59 -8.21
CA ALA A 149 9.49 -1.89 -7.53
C ALA A 149 8.44 -2.92 -7.98
N ILE A 150 7.19 -2.45 -8.09
CA ILE A 150 6.08 -3.18 -8.71
C ILE A 150 5.48 -2.30 -9.80
N TYR A 151 5.56 -2.76 -11.06
CA TYR A 151 5.01 -2.04 -12.21
C TYR A 151 3.81 -2.79 -12.74
N TYR A 152 2.60 -2.24 -12.53
CA TYR A 152 1.35 -2.96 -12.72
C TYR A 152 0.45 -2.30 -13.75
N PHE A 153 -0.03 -3.09 -14.70
CA PHE A 153 -1.09 -2.70 -15.63
C PHE A 153 -2.27 -3.65 -15.51
N SER A 154 -3.44 -3.12 -15.17
CA SER A 154 -4.70 -3.86 -15.18
C SER A 154 -5.08 -4.27 -16.61
N ASN A 155 -5.92 -5.31 -16.70
CA ASN A 155 -6.59 -5.68 -17.93
C ASN A 155 -7.49 -4.56 -18.47
N ALA A 156 -7.86 -4.64 -19.75
CA ALA A 156 -8.66 -3.63 -20.45
C ALA A 156 -10.05 -3.38 -19.82
N ALA A 157 -10.62 -4.37 -19.14
CA ALA A 157 -11.89 -4.23 -18.42
C ALA A 157 -11.73 -3.53 -17.05
N ASN A 158 -10.50 -3.20 -16.66
CA ASN A 158 -10.15 -2.59 -15.37
C ASN A 158 -10.58 -3.43 -14.16
N THR A 159 -10.52 -4.76 -14.29
CA THR A 159 -11.00 -5.72 -13.28
C THR A 159 -9.89 -6.43 -12.50
N SER A 160 -8.63 -6.26 -12.92
CA SER A 160 -7.49 -6.87 -12.24
C SER A 160 -7.39 -6.40 -10.78
N GLU A 161 -7.06 -7.32 -9.89
CA GLU A 161 -7.03 -7.07 -8.45
C GLU A 161 -5.60 -6.93 -7.92
N PHE A 162 -5.37 -5.94 -7.04
CA PHE A 162 -4.09 -5.71 -6.39
C PHE A 162 -4.25 -5.51 -4.89
N TYR A 163 -3.65 -6.39 -4.10
CA TYR A 163 -3.69 -6.37 -2.64
C TYR A 163 -2.28 -6.38 -2.09
N LEU A 164 -1.96 -5.39 -1.26
CA LEU A 164 -0.67 -5.30 -0.55
C LEU A 164 -0.96 -5.08 0.93
N GLU A 165 -0.67 -6.10 1.74
CA GLU A 165 -0.99 -6.11 3.16
C GLU A 165 0.23 -6.47 4.02
N ASP A 166 0.49 -5.70 5.07
CA ASP A 166 1.52 -6.04 6.06
C ASP A 166 2.92 -6.27 5.43
N CYS A 167 3.19 -5.59 4.32
CA CYS A 167 4.43 -5.72 3.56
C CYS A 167 5.44 -4.61 3.87
N ILE A 168 6.70 -4.86 3.53
CA ILE A 168 7.78 -3.88 3.56
C ILE A 168 8.28 -3.67 2.14
N ILE A 169 8.24 -2.44 1.65
CA ILE A 169 8.87 -2.03 0.40
C ILE A 169 10.06 -1.15 0.77
N TYR A 170 11.27 -1.61 0.47
CA TYR A 170 12.49 -1.03 1.00
C TYR A 170 13.47 -0.66 -0.11
N LYS A 171 13.86 0.62 -0.13
CA LYS A 171 14.85 1.19 -1.06
C LYS A 171 14.62 0.84 -2.54
N PRO A 172 13.41 0.97 -3.10
CA PRO A 172 13.24 0.91 -4.55
C PRO A 172 13.93 2.12 -5.21
N LYS A 173 14.51 1.91 -6.40
CA LYS A 173 15.24 2.97 -7.13
C LYS A 173 14.35 4.11 -7.60
N ASP A 174 13.13 3.77 -7.99
CA ASP A 174 12.08 4.69 -8.43
C ASP A 174 10.84 4.46 -7.55
N ASP A 175 9.64 4.72 -8.09
CA ASP A 175 8.35 4.47 -7.44
C ASP A 175 8.32 3.11 -6.69
N GLY A 176 7.83 3.12 -5.44
CA GLY A 176 7.58 1.88 -4.70
C GLY A 176 6.65 0.94 -5.43
N PHE A 177 5.60 1.50 -6.02
CA PHE A 177 4.89 0.85 -7.09
C PHE A 177 4.13 1.85 -7.94
N MET A 178 3.77 1.42 -9.14
CA MET A 178 2.97 2.18 -10.08
C MET A 178 1.82 1.30 -10.58
N LEU A 179 0.59 1.59 -10.16
CA LEU A 179 -0.60 0.81 -10.49
C LEU A 179 -1.45 1.55 -11.53
N TYR A 180 -1.48 1.05 -12.76
CA TYR A 180 -2.36 1.53 -13.82
C TYR A 180 -3.65 0.72 -13.85
N GLY A 181 -4.74 1.32 -13.36
CA GLY A 181 -6.04 0.68 -13.31
C GLY A 181 -6.14 -0.44 -12.29
N GLY A 182 -7.28 -1.13 -12.28
CA GLY A 182 -7.60 -2.24 -11.38
C GLY A 182 -8.31 -1.78 -10.11
N LYS A 183 -8.43 -2.71 -9.15
CA LYS A 183 -9.04 -2.45 -7.85
C LYS A 183 -8.31 -3.18 -6.72
N GLY A 184 -8.44 -2.71 -5.49
CA GLY A 184 -7.99 -3.45 -4.31
C GLY A 184 -7.67 -2.57 -3.10
N HIS A 185 -6.67 -2.95 -2.32
CA HIS A 185 -6.28 -2.19 -1.13
C HIS A 185 -4.78 -2.30 -0.81
N ILE A 186 -4.28 -1.27 -0.13
CA ILE A 186 -2.89 -1.12 0.33
C ILE A 186 -2.95 -0.84 1.83
N LEU A 187 -2.78 -1.87 2.64
CA LEU A 187 -3.04 -1.82 4.07
C LEU A 187 -1.82 -2.20 4.91
N ARG A 188 -1.55 -1.43 5.97
CA ARG A 188 -0.60 -1.82 7.03
C ARG A 188 0.85 -2.03 6.57
N ASN A 189 1.25 -1.43 5.45
CA ASN A 189 2.59 -1.61 4.88
C ASN A 189 3.58 -0.58 5.41
N GLN A 190 4.87 -0.87 5.24
CA GLN A 190 5.98 0.06 5.42
C GLN A 190 6.62 0.38 4.07
N PHE A 191 6.72 1.66 3.74
CA PHE A 191 7.43 2.16 2.57
C PHE A 191 8.62 2.98 3.04
N LEU A 192 9.81 2.43 2.86
CA LEU A 192 11.03 2.93 3.46
C LEU A 192 12.02 3.31 2.37
N TRP A 193 12.40 4.60 2.34
CA TRP A 193 13.36 5.15 1.37
C TRP A 193 12.97 4.95 -0.10
N ASN A 194 11.71 5.22 -0.42
CA ASN A 194 11.22 5.09 -1.78
C ASN A 194 11.79 6.18 -2.69
N GLY A 195 12.38 5.74 -3.81
CA GLY A 195 13.07 6.60 -4.77
C GLY A 195 14.50 6.96 -4.33
N GLU A 196 15.45 6.85 -5.25
CA GLU A 196 16.84 7.28 -5.01
C GLU A 196 17.02 8.77 -5.36
N VAL A 197 16.80 9.12 -6.63
CA VAL A 197 16.89 10.49 -7.16
C VAL A 197 15.50 11.05 -7.44
N GLU A 198 14.63 10.18 -7.96
CA GLU A 198 13.21 10.42 -8.15
C GLU A 198 12.44 9.17 -7.75
N GLY A 199 11.11 9.30 -7.64
CA GLY A 199 10.23 8.21 -7.32
C GLY A 199 9.32 8.54 -6.14
N SER A 200 8.11 8.01 -6.22
CA SER A 200 7.03 8.12 -5.26
C SER A 200 6.99 6.88 -4.35
N GLY A 201 6.20 6.92 -3.29
CA GLY A 201 5.86 5.72 -2.54
C GLY A 201 4.88 4.87 -3.37
N PRO A 202 3.63 4.75 -2.92
CA PRO A 202 2.50 4.35 -3.76
C PRO A 202 2.12 5.35 -4.86
N ASN A 203 1.99 4.90 -6.11
CA ASN A 203 1.48 5.69 -7.24
C ASN A 203 0.29 5.01 -7.93
N PHE A 204 -0.89 5.64 -7.88
CA PHE A 204 -2.16 5.12 -8.40
C PHE A 204 -2.60 5.89 -9.63
N LYS A 205 -2.90 5.17 -10.71
CA LYS A 205 -3.03 5.71 -12.05
C LYS A 205 -4.21 5.12 -12.79
N ALA A 206 -4.66 5.82 -13.84
CA ALA A 206 -5.48 5.28 -14.93
C ALA A 206 -6.68 4.41 -14.48
N GLY A 207 -7.43 4.87 -13.47
CA GLY A 207 -8.67 4.22 -13.05
C GLY A 207 -8.55 3.23 -11.91
N PHE A 208 -7.44 3.22 -11.18
CA PHE A 208 -7.33 2.40 -9.97
C PHE A 208 -8.39 2.80 -8.94
N LYS A 209 -9.02 1.81 -8.30
CA LYS A 209 -9.99 2.02 -7.23
C LYS A 209 -9.64 1.25 -5.97
N GLY A 210 -9.55 1.91 -4.83
CA GLY A 210 -9.19 1.19 -3.61
C GLY A 210 -8.99 2.01 -2.36
N LYS A 211 -8.58 1.31 -1.30
CA LYS A 211 -8.27 1.88 0.01
C LYS A 211 -6.76 1.88 0.24
N ILE A 212 -6.22 2.97 0.74
CA ILE A 212 -4.82 3.14 1.12
C ILE A 212 -4.80 3.56 2.57
N ALA A 213 -4.59 2.61 3.46
CA ALA A 213 -4.75 2.89 4.87
C ALA A 213 -3.79 2.16 5.79
N TYR A 214 -3.58 2.74 6.97
CA TYR A 214 -2.74 2.16 8.00
C TYR A 214 -1.28 1.95 7.56
N ASN A 215 -0.82 2.63 6.51
CA ASN A 215 0.55 2.51 6.03
C ASN A 215 1.47 3.48 6.77
N TYR A 216 2.72 3.07 6.88
CA TYR A 216 3.81 3.89 7.36
C TYR A 216 4.75 4.22 6.20
N ILE A 217 5.01 5.49 5.98
CA ILE A 217 5.87 5.95 4.90
C ILE A 217 6.96 6.84 5.48
N TRP A 218 8.20 6.46 5.24
CA TRP A 218 9.35 7.19 5.74
C TRP A 218 10.37 7.47 4.65
N SER A 219 10.82 8.73 4.59
CA SER A 219 11.87 9.20 3.69
C SER A 219 11.62 8.90 2.21
N CYS A 220 10.39 9.10 1.74
CA CYS A 220 10.08 9.06 0.31
C CYS A 220 10.71 10.27 -0.42
N THR A 221 11.17 10.09 -1.66
CA THR A 221 11.88 11.11 -2.44
C THR A 221 10.95 12.18 -3.00
N ASP A 222 9.95 11.77 -3.78
CA ASP A 222 8.93 12.67 -4.32
C ASP A 222 7.62 12.54 -3.51
N GLN A 223 6.53 12.11 -4.17
CA GLN A 223 5.21 12.05 -3.57
C GLN A 223 5.09 10.77 -2.75
N CYS A 224 4.72 10.86 -1.48
CA CYS A 224 4.63 9.67 -0.63
C CYS A 224 3.43 8.83 -1.07
N ILE A 225 2.28 9.45 -1.26
CA ILE A 225 1.11 8.84 -1.92
C ILE A 225 0.72 9.72 -3.11
N ARG A 226 0.77 9.17 -4.31
CA ARG A 226 0.41 9.86 -5.55
C ARG A 226 -0.84 9.26 -6.17
N VAL A 227 -1.78 10.11 -6.53
CA VAL A 227 -3.02 9.73 -7.21
C VAL A 227 -3.18 10.59 -8.46
N GLU A 228 -3.30 9.94 -9.61
CA GLU A 228 -3.57 10.60 -10.88
C GLU A 228 -4.47 9.74 -11.78
N THR A 229 -5.26 10.35 -12.65
CA THR A 229 -5.97 9.61 -13.71
C THR A 229 -5.18 9.75 -15.01
N GLY A 230 -5.07 10.97 -15.51
CA GLY A 230 -4.46 11.30 -16.79
C GLY A 230 -4.87 12.70 -17.23
N SER A 231 -4.09 13.31 -18.13
CA SER A 231 -4.42 14.63 -18.70
C SER A 231 -5.24 14.56 -19.98
N THR A 232 -5.27 13.40 -20.64
CA THR A 232 -5.94 13.18 -21.93
C THR A 232 -7.00 12.09 -21.85
N VAL A 233 -6.67 10.97 -21.21
CA VAL A 233 -7.60 9.88 -20.93
C VAL A 233 -8.10 10.02 -19.50
N LEU A 234 -9.36 10.41 -19.37
CA LEU A 234 -10.00 10.76 -18.10
C LEU A 234 -10.83 9.61 -17.50
N PHE A 235 -11.03 8.53 -18.26
CA PHE A 235 -11.82 7.37 -17.84
C PHE A 235 -11.10 6.06 -18.19
N PRO A 236 -11.18 5.03 -17.32
CA PRO A 236 -11.75 5.06 -15.98
C PRO A 236 -11.00 6.04 -15.05
N GLN A 237 -11.75 6.72 -14.18
CA GLN A 237 -11.21 7.72 -13.25
C GLN A 237 -10.58 7.03 -12.03
N THR A 238 -9.38 7.45 -11.64
CA THR A 238 -8.73 6.97 -10.41
C THR A 238 -9.47 7.55 -9.20
N ASP A 239 -9.89 6.68 -8.29
CA ASP A 239 -10.80 6.99 -7.18
C ASP A 239 -10.42 6.18 -5.93
N VAL A 240 -9.87 6.86 -4.93
CA VAL A 240 -9.29 6.18 -3.78
C VAL A 240 -9.67 6.79 -2.43
N GLU A 241 -9.65 5.98 -1.39
CA GLU A 241 -9.78 6.42 0.01
C GLU A 241 -8.42 6.30 0.68
N ILE A 242 -7.89 7.41 1.20
CA ILE A 242 -6.57 7.51 1.82
C ILE A 242 -6.77 7.91 3.28
N TYR A 243 -6.56 6.98 4.20
CA TYR A 243 -6.81 7.27 5.61
C TYR A 243 -5.91 6.55 6.59
N ASN A 244 -5.74 7.13 7.77
CA ASN A 244 -4.94 6.54 8.84
C ASN A 244 -3.52 6.14 8.39
N ASN A 245 -2.89 6.88 7.49
CA ASN A 245 -1.48 6.68 7.18
C ASN A 245 -0.62 7.62 8.03
N THR A 246 0.58 7.17 8.39
CA THR A 246 1.59 8.01 9.05
C THR A 246 2.78 8.21 8.12
N ILE A 247 3.07 9.46 7.78
CA ILE A 247 4.07 9.86 6.79
C ILE A 247 5.09 10.76 7.47
N ILE A 248 6.35 10.34 7.50
CA ILE A 248 7.41 10.99 8.26
C ILE A 248 8.59 11.36 7.36
N ASN A 249 9.20 12.54 7.60
CA ASN A 249 10.48 12.98 7.01
C ASN A 249 10.57 12.77 5.48
N SER A 250 9.51 13.09 4.74
CA SER A 250 9.38 12.72 3.33
C SER A 250 9.21 13.91 2.38
N GLY A 251 9.62 13.73 1.13
CA GLY A 251 9.47 14.69 0.03
C GLY A 251 10.61 15.71 -0.12
N HIS A 252 11.71 15.52 0.61
CA HIS A 252 12.82 16.50 0.67
C HIS A 252 13.97 16.23 -0.30
N LYS A 253 14.15 14.99 -0.75
CA LYS A 253 15.35 14.56 -1.47
C LYS A 253 15.45 15.16 -2.88
N ASN A 254 14.33 15.36 -3.56
CA ASN A 254 14.29 15.94 -4.90
C ASN A 254 14.01 17.45 -4.84
N SER A 255 15.06 18.27 -4.93
CA SER A 255 14.93 19.73 -4.89
C SER A 255 14.21 20.32 -6.12
N SER A 256 14.26 19.64 -7.26
CA SER A 256 13.60 20.08 -8.50
C SER A 256 12.11 19.78 -8.53
N ARG A 257 11.66 18.81 -7.73
CA ARG A 257 10.27 18.36 -7.63
C ARG A 257 9.92 18.06 -6.16
N PRO A 258 9.65 19.11 -5.35
CA PRO A 258 9.28 18.93 -3.95
C PRO A 258 8.13 17.92 -3.78
N GLY A 259 8.34 16.96 -2.89
CA GLY A 259 7.41 15.88 -2.62
C GLY A 259 6.29 16.27 -1.66
N ALA A 260 5.08 15.78 -1.90
CA ALA A 260 3.98 15.87 -0.94
C ALA A 260 3.81 14.57 -0.15
N GLY A 261 3.30 14.68 1.07
CA GLY A 261 2.78 13.54 1.82
C GLY A 261 1.67 12.84 1.02
N VAL A 262 0.69 13.60 0.55
CA VAL A 262 -0.35 13.10 -0.36
C VAL A 262 -0.54 14.08 -1.50
N LYS A 263 -0.53 13.56 -2.74
CA LYS A 263 -0.81 14.35 -3.94
C LYS A 263 -1.98 13.77 -4.73
N ILE A 264 -2.98 14.60 -5.00
CA ILE A 264 -4.13 14.28 -5.85
C ILE A 264 -4.06 15.19 -7.09
N ASP A 265 -3.93 14.61 -8.28
CA ASP A 265 -3.66 15.34 -9.51
C ASP A 265 -4.41 14.75 -10.73
N LEU A 266 -4.35 15.44 -11.87
CA LEU A 266 -4.74 14.92 -13.20
C LEU A 266 -6.06 14.15 -13.22
N PHE A 267 -7.15 14.84 -12.91
CA PHE A 267 -8.54 14.35 -12.91
C PHE A 267 -8.80 13.13 -12.01
N SER A 268 -7.91 12.82 -11.07
CA SER A 268 -8.21 11.87 -10.00
C SER A 268 -9.08 12.51 -8.92
N ARG A 269 -9.75 11.66 -8.16
CA ARG A 269 -10.50 12.05 -6.96
C ARG A 269 -10.11 11.16 -5.79
N ALA A 270 -10.26 11.70 -4.59
CA ALA A 270 -9.96 10.95 -3.38
C ALA A 270 -10.73 11.45 -2.16
N LYS A 271 -10.86 10.55 -1.18
CA LYS A 271 -11.21 10.89 0.20
C LYS A 271 -9.96 10.82 1.05
N VAL A 272 -9.55 11.90 1.72
CA VAL A 272 -8.28 11.98 2.46
C VAL A 272 -8.51 12.39 3.93
N TYR A 273 -8.50 11.41 4.83
CA TYR A 273 -8.87 11.61 6.24
C TYR A 273 -7.88 10.98 7.20
N ASN A 274 -7.72 11.56 8.39
CA ASN A 274 -7.03 10.90 9.51
C ASN A 274 -5.56 10.54 9.24
N ASN A 275 -4.89 11.20 8.29
CA ASN A 275 -3.47 10.93 8.05
C ASN A 275 -2.62 11.82 8.96
N ILE A 276 -1.55 11.27 9.52
CA ILE A 276 -0.52 12.04 10.22
C ILE A 276 0.63 12.30 9.25
N MET A 277 0.95 13.57 9.01
CA MET A 277 2.06 14.00 8.17
C MET A 277 3.02 14.85 9.00
N VAL A 278 4.18 14.28 9.34
CA VAL A 278 5.20 14.96 10.13
C VAL A 278 6.46 15.20 9.31
N ASN A 279 6.99 16.42 9.36
CA ASN A 279 8.21 16.80 8.64
C ASN A 279 8.13 16.45 7.13
N THR A 280 6.94 16.52 6.53
CA THR A 280 6.77 16.36 5.08
C THR A 280 7.12 17.67 4.38
N ARG A 281 7.77 17.62 3.22
CA ARG A 281 8.13 18.83 2.47
C ARG A 281 6.90 19.64 2.03
N LEU A 282 5.91 18.95 1.46
CA LEU A 282 4.54 19.45 1.31
C LEU A 282 3.62 18.48 2.05
N GLY A 283 2.53 18.97 2.65
CA GLY A 283 1.53 18.13 3.30
C GLY A 283 0.58 17.48 2.30
N LEU A 284 -0.66 17.98 2.25
CA LEU A 284 -1.70 17.55 1.31
C LEU A 284 -1.76 18.51 0.11
N ASN A 285 -1.39 18.01 -1.07
CA ASN A 285 -1.46 18.75 -2.33
C ASN A 285 -2.57 18.20 -3.23
N ILE A 286 -3.77 18.76 -3.12
CA ILE A 286 -4.82 18.60 -4.13
C ILE A 286 -4.58 19.68 -5.18
N THR A 287 -4.20 19.29 -6.41
CA THR A 287 -3.93 20.26 -7.48
C THR A 287 -5.24 20.76 -8.11
N LYS A 288 -5.17 21.90 -8.80
CA LYS A 288 -6.29 22.41 -9.61
C LYS A 288 -6.64 21.52 -10.82
N LYS A 289 -5.79 20.54 -11.14
CA LYS A 289 -6.02 19.59 -12.23
C LYS A 289 -6.75 18.34 -11.75
N ALA A 290 -6.88 18.12 -10.44
CA ALA A 290 -7.70 17.05 -9.89
C ALA A 290 -9.20 17.27 -10.18
N ASP A 291 -10.01 16.24 -9.98
CA ASP A 291 -11.46 16.39 -9.89
C ASP A 291 -11.82 16.96 -8.50
N THR A 292 -11.57 18.26 -8.36
CA THR A 292 -11.64 18.96 -7.07
C THR A 292 -13.05 18.97 -6.48
N ALA A 293 -14.08 18.88 -7.31
CA ALA A 293 -15.47 18.78 -6.88
C ALA A 293 -15.77 17.47 -6.14
N ASN A 294 -14.99 16.41 -6.41
CA ASN A 294 -15.15 15.09 -5.81
C ASN A 294 -13.98 14.70 -4.89
N CYS A 295 -13.13 15.66 -4.51
CA CYS A 295 -12.12 15.47 -3.48
C CYS A 295 -12.68 15.88 -2.12
N MET A 296 -12.72 14.94 -1.18
CA MET A 296 -13.17 15.19 0.20
C MET A 296 -12.00 14.97 1.15
N TYR A 297 -11.82 15.84 2.15
CA TYR A 297 -10.67 15.75 3.04
C TYR A 297 -10.91 16.53 4.33
N GLY A 298 -10.16 16.18 5.37
CA GLY A 298 -10.21 16.79 6.70
C GLY A 298 -9.67 15.84 7.76
N ASN A 299 -9.67 16.23 9.03
CA ASN A 299 -9.17 15.41 10.13
C ASN A 299 -7.74 14.90 9.90
N ASN A 300 -6.91 15.61 9.13
CA ASN A 300 -5.51 15.26 8.98
C ASN A 300 -4.68 16.03 10.01
N LEU A 301 -3.57 15.44 10.46
CA LEU A 301 -2.60 16.12 11.29
C LEU A 301 -1.38 16.50 10.46
N PHE A 302 -0.95 17.74 10.64
CA PHE A 302 0.29 18.24 10.08
C PHE A 302 1.16 18.79 11.20
N TYR A 303 2.41 18.35 11.26
CA TYR A 303 3.39 18.85 12.22
C TYR A 303 4.76 18.95 11.57
N THR A 304 5.53 19.97 11.92
CA THR A 304 6.92 20.08 11.47
C THR A 304 7.77 20.67 12.58
N THR A 305 9.01 20.20 12.65
CA THR A 305 10.07 20.74 13.50
C THR A 305 10.84 21.87 12.83
N VAL A 306 10.56 22.12 11.54
CA VAL A 306 11.14 23.23 10.76
C VAL A 306 10.05 24.23 10.42
N ASP A 307 10.05 25.37 11.09
CA ASP A 307 9.00 26.39 11.00
C ASP A 307 8.73 26.89 9.58
N SER A 308 9.78 27.00 8.76
CA SER A 308 9.65 27.46 7.37
C SER A 308 8.84 26.50 6.49
N LEU A 309 8.59 25.26 6.94
CA LEU A 309 7.77 24.27 6.25
C LEU A 309 6.28 24.35 6.59
N GLN A 310 5.88 25.05 7.67
CA GLN A 310 4.48 25.10 8.10
C GLN A 310 3.55 25.65 6.99
N GLN A 311 4.05 26.61 6.21
CA GLN A 311 3.33 27.19 5.06
C GLN A 311 3.02 26.18 3.93
N TYR A 312 3.65 25.00 3.94
CA TYR A 312 3.53 24.00 2.88
C TYR A 312 2.67 22.80 3.27
N PHE A 313 2.04 22.80 4.46
CA PHE A 313 1.04 21.79 4.80
C PHE A 313 -0.08 21.73 3.75
N TYR A 314 -0.49 22.90 3.25
CA TYR A 314 -1.28 23.07 2.05
C TYR A 314 -0.55 24.04 1.10
N PRO A 315 0.01 23.57 -0.02
CA PRO A 315 0.71 24.44 -0.96
C PRO A 315 -0.17 25.58 -1.49
N ALA A 316 0.42 26.78 -1.61
CA ALA A 316 -0.32 27.99 -1.99
C ALA A 316 -0.96 27.90 -3.39
N ASP A 317 -0.31 27.23 -4.33
CA ASP A 317 -0.77 26.99 -5.70
C ASP A 317 -1.76 25.82 -5.82
N GLY A 318 -1.87 25.00 -4.78
CA GLY A 318 -2.83 23.92 -4.65
C GLY A 318 -4.28 24.41 -4.48
N TYR A 319 -5.22 23.56 -4.86
CA TYR A 319 -6.65 23.74 -4.58
C TYR A 319 -6.97 23.51 -3.09
N GLY A 320 -6.34 22.51 -2.48
CA GLY A 320 -6.56 22.17 -1.07
C GLY A 320 -6.29 23.35 -0.13
N LYS A 321 -7.08 23.45 0.94
CA LYS A 321 -6.94 24.45 2.01
C LYS A 321 -7.12 23.80 3.39
N PRO A 322 -6.51 24.33 4.45
CA PRO A 322 -6.76 23.83 5.81
C PRO A 322 -8.25 23.74 6.11
N GLN A 323 -8.69 22.62 6.67
CA GLN A 323 -10.05 22.40 7.15
C GLN A 323 -10.13 22.67 8.65
N SER A 324 -11.30 23.06 9.15
CA SER A 324 -11.51 23.27 10.59
C SER A 324 -11.35 22.00 11.43
N THR A 325 -11.44 20.82 10.79
CA THR A 325 -11.23 19.53 11.44
C THR A 325 -9.78 19.07 11.43
N ASP A 326 -8.88 19.74 10.71
CA ASP A 326 -7.46 19.39 10.69
C ASP A 326 -6.76 19.81 12.00
N LEU A 327 -5.74 19.05 12.38
CA LEU A 327 -4.83 19.39 13.46
C LEU A 327 -3.56 20.01 12.87
N ILE A 328 -3.44 21.33 12.92
CA ILE A 328 -2.32 22.08 12.32
C ILE A 328 -1.27 22.42 13.38
N GLN A 329 -0.02 22.04 13.12
CA GLN A 329 1.12 22.27 14.00
C GLN A 329 0.89 21.75 15.42
N VAL A 330 0.24 20.59 15.51
CA VAL A 330 -0.03 19.88 16.77
C VAL A 330 0.94 18.70 16.86
N ASP A 331 1.78 18.67 17.88
CA ASP A 331 2.70 17.54 18.11
C ASP A 331 1.88 16.26 18.36
N PRO A 332 2.07 15.19 17.55
CA PRO A 332 1.35 13.95 17.76
C PRO A 332 1.78 13.19 19.02
N LEU A 333 2.86 13.59 19.69
CA LEU A 333 3.42 12.89 20.87
C LEU A 333 3.70 11.42 20.56
N PHE A 334 4.53 11.17 19.55
CA PHE A 334 5.03 9.82 19.26
C PHE A 334 5.91 9.29 20.39
N VAL A 335 5.92 7.98 20.65
CA VAL A 335 6.78 7.33 21.65
C VAL A 335 8.25 7.66 21.41
N LYS A 336 8.68 7.62 20.14
CA LYS A 336 10.01 8.06 19.73
C LYS A 336 9.94 8.69 18.35
N PHE A 337 10.47 9.91 18.24
CA PHE A 337 10.52 10.63 16.97
C PHE A 337 11.92 11.20 16.73
N ASN A 338 12.45 10.95 15.54
CA ASN A 338 13.69 11.52 15.07
C ASN A 338 13.42 12.74 14.18
N PRO A 339 13.71 13.95 14.68
CA PRO A 339 13.43 15.19 13.95
C PRO A 339 14.41 15.42 12.79
N ASP A 340 15.52 14.68 12.69
CA ASP A 340 16.47 14.81 11.60
C ASP A 340 15.88 14.29 10.29
N MET A 341 15.48 15.21 9.41
CA MET A 341 14.95 14.89 8.08
C MET A 341 15.99 14.25 7.15
N ASN A 342 17.28 14.29 7.51
CA ASN A 342 18.37 13.65 6.77
C ASN A 342 18.83 12.33 7.41
N ALA A 343 18.08 11.81 8.39
CA ALA A 343 18.43 10.58 9.08
C ALA A 343 18.70 9.42 8.10
N LEU A 344 19.83 8.73 8.31
CA LEU A 344 20.29 7.59 7.52
C LEU A 344 19.73 6.25 8.00
N THR A 345 18.87 6.25 9.00
CA THR A 345 18.14 5.09 9.51
C THR A 345 16.79 5.51 10.05
N ASP A 346 15.79 4.63 9.92
CA ASP A 346 14.51 4.84 10.58
C ASP A 346 14.56 4.26 11.99
N ASP A 347 14.59 5.13 12.99
CA ASP A 347 14.59 4.76 14.39
C ASP A 347 13.36 5.30 15.14
N ASN A 348 12.32 5.69 14.38
CA ASN A 348 11.05 6.19 14.92
C ASN A 348 10.22 5.06 15.54
N ASP A 349 9.52 5.40 16.62
CA ASP A 349 8.39 4.65 17.15
C ASP A 349 7.18 5.59 17.14
N VAL A 350 6.40 5.47 16.07
CA VAL A 350 5.26 6.35 15.76
C VAL A 350 3.95 5.93 16.45
N HIS A 351 4.01 5.02 17.44
CA HIS A 351 2.88 4.84 18.34
C HIS A 351 2.62 6.13 19.12
N LEU A 352 1.36 6.43 19.38
CA LEU A 352 0.97 7.60 20.15
C LEU A 352 1.17 7.36 21.65
N GLN A 353 1.72 8.34 22.35
CA GLN A 353 1.76 8.33 23.81
C GLN A 353 0.39 8.60 24.41
N ALA A 354 0.16 8.13 25.64
CA ALA A 354 -1.04 8.47 26.40
C ALA A 354 -1.15 10.00 26.55
N GLY A 355 -2.35 10.53 26.33
CA GLY A 355 -2.59 11.99 26.35
C GLY A 355 -2.22 12.70 25.05
N SER A 356 -1.82 11.96 24.00
CA SER A 356 -1.64 12.53 22.67
C SER A 356 -2.87 13.33 22.23
N PRO A 357 -2.71 14.56 21.73
CA PRO A 357 -3.81 15.40 21.29
C PRO A 357 -4.53 14.86 20.04
N THR A 358 -4.01 13.79 19.43
CA THR A 358 -4.58 13.15 18.24
C THR A 358 -5.60 12.07 18.58
N LEU A 359 -5.56 11.53 19.80
CA LEU A 359 -6.48 10.49 20.26
C LEU A 359 -7.92 11.03 20.27
N GLY A 360 -8.84 10.29 19.65
CA GLY A 360 -10.26 10.64 19.54
C GLY A 360 -10.57 11.83 18.63
N LYS A 361 -9.63 12.29 17.78
CA LYS A 361 -9.85 13.43 16.86
C LYS A 361 -10.12 13.01 15.41
N GLY A 362 -10.13 11.72 15.14
CA GLY A 362 -10.32 11.18 13.81
C GLY A 362 -11.75 11.37 13.32
N ASN A 363 -11.91 11.36 12.02
CA ASN A 363 -13.20 11.10 11.39
C ASN A 363 -13.60 9.66 11.72
N ALA A 364 -14.59 9.49 12.60
CA ALA A 364 -15.04 8.21 13.11
C ALA A 364 -15.58 7.24 12.04
N ALA A 365 -15.85 7.72 10.81
CA ALA A 365 -16.17 6.84 9.68
C ALA A 365 -14.96 6.03 9.19
N TYR A 366 -13.73 6.46 9.53
CA TYR A 366 -12.48 5.81 9.15
C TYR A 366 -11.76 5.19 10.34
N ASP A 367 -11.69 5.91 11.48
CA ASP A 367 -11.27 5.47 12.82
C ASP A 367 -11.41 6.68 13.78
N PRO A 368 -11.78 6.50 15.05
CA PRO A 368 -11.75 7.59 16.03
C PRO A 368 -10.35 8.19 16.28
N ASP A 369 -9.27 7.45 16.05
CA ASP A 369 -7.89 7.91 16.20
C ASP A 369 -7.22 8.18 14.83
N LEU A 370 -6.25 9.09 14.76
CA LEU A 370 -5.55 9.46 13.52
C LEU A 370 -4.26 8.69 13.30
N GLY A 371 -4.11 8.02 12.16
CA GLY A 371 -2.83 7.46 11.72
C GLY A 371 -2.74 5.94 11.94
N CYS A 372 -1.63 5.34 11.52
CA CYS A 372 -1.58 3.88 11.33
C CYS A 372 -1.29 3.04 12.57
N PHE A 373 -0.82 3.67 13.65
CA PHE A 373 -0.32 3.00 14.86
C PHE A 373 -0.83 3.66 16.14
N THR A 374 -2.04 4.21 16.11
CA THR A 374 -2.62 4.99 17.21
C THR A 374 -2.95 4.18 18.45
N ALA A 375 -3.48 2.98 18.27
CA ALA A 375 -3.63 1.99 19.31
C ALA A 375 -2.50 0.96 19.19
N LYS A 376 -1.94 0.54 20.33
CA LYS A 376 -0.95 -0.55 20.41
C LYS A 376 -1.41 -1.71 19.53
N ARG A 377 -0.62 -2.08 18.52
CA ARG A 377 -0.80 -3.30 17.72
C ARG A 377 -0.46 -4.54 18.57
N ASP A 378 -1.22 -4.75 19.64
CA ASP A 378 -1.22 -6.00 20.37
C ASP A 378 -2.57 -6.69 20.14
N LYS A 379 -2.71 -7.27 18.93
CA LYS A 379 -3.36 -8.55 18.65
C LYS A 379 -3.06 -8.97 17.22
#